data_AF-A0A2T0WI29-F1
#
_entry.id   AF-A0A2T0WI29-F1
#
_cell.length_a   1.000
_cell.length_b   1.000
_cell.length_c   1.000
_cell.angle_alpha   90.00
_cell.angle_beta   90.00
_cell.angle_gamma   90.00
#
_symmetry.space_group_name_H-M   'P 1'
#
loop_
_entity.id
_entity.type
_entity.pdbx_description
1 polymer ?
#
loop_
_entity_poly.entity_id
_entity_poly.type
_entity_poly.pdbx_seq_one_letter_code
_entity_poly.pdbx_strand_id
1 'polypeptide(L)'
;MRITFSTVILFLFFFSPQFTFAQEESVGNIYNFYQKYISDIRPTKCPMYPSCSNYAMSAFKNYNVFKAAVLTTDRLMRCGHEHDSYDALMMAGEYKLLDPAIHSEETKSLMLKPERLFSMSDTIPSPDLQVFKTLIDEGHFQEALYEYHRLKAAGEVSSKKDLEHNYYRALFGLGEYEKIIFHQKYGLDQSLKNDEDINLKVSEAWFKLQEYTESISFIEGAFERKTDKIFELEGLVYAFSDEYVQAMNSYNKVGASHPYHDYVQGNIQTVKKLSEIKTLNPTIAGLMGIFPGGGYLYSGHTTTGISAFVLTGLLGYATYTSFQSDNTGVGILSGIFTAAFYTGSISGGVKASKRRNTSRKNALKNKLKYSFN
;
A
#
# COMPACT_ATOMS: atom_id res chain seq x y z
N MET A 1 28.20 0.80 -41.18
CA MET A 1 27.87 0.61 -39.75
C MET A 1 27.88 -0.88 -39.46
N ARG A 2 29.03 -1.47 -39.12
CA ARG A 2 29.16 -2.91 -38.83
C ARG A 2 28.90 -3.12 -37.34
N ILE A 3 27.64 -3.37 -36.98
CA ILE A 3 27.32 -4.01 -35.70
C ILE A 3 27.94 -5.40 -35.80
N THR A 4 29.05 -5.63 -35.09
CA THR A 4 29.79 -6.89 -35.15
C THR A 4 28.91 -8.00 -34.59
N PHE A 5 28.85 -9.13 -35.30
CA PHE A 5 28.05 -10.31 -34.95
C PHE A 5 28.22 -10.74 -33.47
N SER A 6 29.40 -10.49 -32.87
CA SER A 6 29.67 -10.68 -31.44
C SER A 6 28.83 -9.82 -30.50
N THR A 7 28.48 -8.58 -30.86
CA THR A 7 27.62 -7.71 -30.03
C THR A 7 26.19 -8.22 -29.99
N VAL A 8 25.69 -8.77 -31.10
CA VAL A 8 24.35 -9.39 -31.19
C VAL A 8 24.31 -10.69 -30.39
N ILE A 9 25.36 -11.51 -30.43
CA ILE A 9 25.46 -12.75 -29.65
C ILE A 9 25.56 -12.45 -28.14
N LEU A 10 26.33 -11.44 -27.73
CA LEU A 10 26.38 -10.98 -26.33
C LEU A 10 25.00 -10.48 -25.86
N PHE A 11 24.30 -9.72 -26.70
CA PHE A 11 22.95 -9.25 -26.41
C PHE A 11 21.96 -10.42 -26.28
N LEU A 12 22.01 -11.39 -27.18
CA LEU A 12 21.14 -12.59 -27.12
C LEU A 12 21.48 -13.50 -25.91
N PHE A 13 22.74 -13.53 -25.46
CA PHE A 13 23.15 -14.27 -24.26
C PHE A 13 22.56 -13.68 -22.98
N PHE A 14 22.60 -12.35 -22.82
CA PHE A 14 22.02 -11.65 -21.66
C PHE A 14 20.49 -11.73 -21.58
N PHE A 15 19.82 -11.99 -22.70
CA PHE A 15 18.36 -12.17 -22.78
C PHE A 15 17.92 -13.64 -22.86
N SER A 16 18.85 -14.60 -22.79
CA SER A 16 18.53 -16.02 -22.84
C SER A 16 18.05 -16.55 -21.47
N PRO A 17 17.05 -17.46 -21.44
CA PRO A 17 16.50 -18.00 -20.18
C PRO A 17 17.51 -18.83 -19.37
N GLN A 18 18.62 -19.26 -19.97
CA GLN A 18 19.70 -19.96 -19.28
C GLN A 18 20.53 -19.04 -18.37
N PHE A 19 20.63 -17.75 -18.71
CA PHE A 19 21.30 -16.76 -17.87
C PHE A 19 20.51 -16.52 -16.56
N THR A 20 19.18 -16.56 -16.62
CA THR A 20 18.29 -16.40 -15.46
C THR A 20 18.43 -17.53 -14.44
N PHE A 21 18.68 -18.76 -14.89
CA PHE A 21 18.91 -19.91 -13.99
C PHE A 21 20.29 -19.88 -13.32
N ALA A 22 21.36 -19.60 -14.08
CA ALA A 22 22.71 -19.46 -13.51
C ALA A 22 22.82 -18.26 -12.55
N GLN A 23 21.99 -17.24 -12.76
CA GLN A 23 21.83 -16.09 -11.86
C GLN A 23 21.25 -16.51 -10.50
N GLU A 24 20.34 -17.48 -10.42
CA GLU A 24 19.66 -17.83 -9.16
C GLU A 24 20.61 -18.51 -8.14
N GLU A 25 21.44 -19.46 -8.59
CA GLU A 25 22.41 -20.15 -7.71
C GLU A 25 23.59 -19.26 -7.32
N SER A 26 24.22 -18.57 -8.30
CA SER A 26 25.43 -17.77 -8.06
C SER A 26 25.14 -16.56 -7.16
N VAL A 27 24.04 -15.87 -7.39
CA VAL A 27 23.64 -14.70 -6.62
C VAL A 27 23.17 -15.11 -5.22
N GLY A 28 22.40 -16.19 -5.10
CA GLY A 28 22.00 -16.75 -3.82
C GLY A 28 23.21 -17.09 -2.93
N ASN A 29 24.24 -17.72 -3.50
CA ASN A 29 25.45 -18.08 -2.78
C ASN A 29 26.24 -16.86 -2.28
N ILE A 30 26.33 -15.78 -3.07
CA ILE A 30 27.01 -14.53 -2.66
C ILE A 30 26.28 -13.86 -1.49
N TYR A 31 24.96 -13.76 -1.56
CA TYR A 31 24.19 -13.15 -0.48
C TYR A 31 24.18 -14.02 0.78
N ASN A 32 24.09 -15.34 0.64
CA ASN A 32 24.21 -16.27 1.77
C ASN A 32 25.59 -16.16 2.43
N PHE A 33 26.67 -16.04 1.65
CA PHE A 33 28.02 -15.79 2.18
C PHE A 33 28.07 -14.46 2.96
N TYR A 34 27.57 -13.38 2.38
CA TYR A 34 27.50 -12.08 3.06
C TYR A 34 26.68 -12.15 4.36
N GLN A 35 25.50 -12.77 4.34
CA GLN A 35 24.63 -12.92 5.50
C GLN A 35 25.21 -13.83 6.59
N LYS A 36 26.02 -14.82 6.20
CA LYS A 36 26.61 -15.76 7.16
C LYS A 36 27.89 -15.24 7.80
N TYR A 37 28.68 -14.46 7.06
CA TYR A 37 30.05 -14.11 7.49
C TYR A 37 30.31 -12.62 7.66
N ILE A 38 29.49 -11.74 7.09
CA ILE A 38 29.76 -10.28 7.06
C ILE A 38 28.69 -9.48 7.80
N SER A 39 27.41 -9.87 7.74
CA SER A 39 26.34 -9.04 8.32
C SER A 39 26.44 -8.84 9.83
N ASP A 40 26.97 -9.82 10.57
CA ASP A 40 27.10 -9.79 12.03
C ASP A 40 28.20 -8.84 12.53
N ILE A 41 29.07 -8.36 11.62
CA ILE A 41 30.12 -7.40 11.95
C ILE A 41 29.55 -5.98 12.18
N ARG A 42 28.33 -5.71 11.69
CA ARG A 42 27.70 -4.39 11.83
C ARG A 42 26.98 -4.29 13.18
N PRO A 43 27.28 -3.26 14.01
CA PRO A 43 26.62 -3.08 15.29
C PRO A 43 25.12 -2.72 15.14
N THR A 44 24.72 -2.15 14.00
CA THR A 44 23.35 -1.76 13.72
C THR A 44 22.70 -2.70 12.70
N LYS A 45 21.53 -3.25 13.06
CA LYS A 45 20.70 -4.03 12.15
C LYS A 45 20.05 -3.11 11.10
N CYS A 46 19.75 -3.66 9.93
CA CYS A 46 19.01 -2.93 8.91
C CYS A 46 17.64 -2.47 9.47
N PRO A 47 17.28 -1.17 9.34
CA PRO A 47 16.01 -0.64 9.84
C PRO A 47 14.82 -0.98 8.93
N MET A 48 15.06 -1.65 7.80
CA MET A 48 14.03 -1.90 6.79
C MET A 48 13.69 -3.38 6.67
N TYR A 49 12.45 -3.68 6.30
CA TYR A 49 11.93 -5.02 6.09
C TYR A 49 11.40 -5.19 4.65
N PRO A 50 11.85 -6.21 3.90
CA PRO A 50 12.99 -7.06 4.21
C PRO A 50 14.30 -6.24 4.30
N SER A 51 15.31 -6.83 4.95
CA SER A 51 16.65 -6.23 5.05
C SER A 51 17.23 -5.94 3.68
N CYS A 52 18.19 -5.01 3.55
CA CYS A 52 18.78 -4.66 2.24
C CYS A 52 19.32 -5.88 1.47
N SER A 53 19.90 -6.87 2.17
CA SER A 53 20.39 -8.10 1.54
C SER A 53 19.25 -8.98 1.04
N ASN A 54 18.20 -9.20 1.84
CA ASN A 54 17.00 -9.96 1.43
C ASN A 54 16.22 -9.24 0.31
N TYR A 55 16.15 -7.91 0.36
CA TYR A 55 15.61 -7.10 -0.73
C TYR A 55 16.38 -7.33 -2.01
N ALA A 56 17.71 -7.30 -1.96
CA ALA A 56 18.56 -7.52 -3.12
C ALA A 56 18.39 -8.93 -3.68
N MET A 57 18.42 -9.96 -2.83
CA MET A 57 18.13 -11.35 -3.23
C MET A 57 16.77 -11.46 -3.94
N SER A 58 15.72 -10.87 -3.36
CA SER A 58 14.39 -10.86 -3.96
C SER A 58 14.38 -10.13 -5.30
N ALA A 59 15.05 -8.98 -5.41
CA ALA A 59 15.15 -8.24 -6.67
C ALA A 59 15.90 -9.04 -7.75
N PHE A 60 17.02 -9.69 -7.43
CA PHE A 60 17.79 -10.52 -8.37
C PHE A 60 17.10 -11.84 -8.72
N LYS A 61 16.23 -12.37 -7.87
CA LYS A 61 15.41 -13.54 -8.17
C LYS A 61 14.29 -13.24 -9.17
N ASN A 62 13.72 -12.03 -9.11
CA ASN A 62 12.48 -11.71 -9.82
C ASN A 62 12.65 -10.71 -10.97
N TYR A 63 13.82 -10.07 -11.08
CA TYR A 63 14.14 -9.14 -12.16
C TYR A 63 15.47 -9.51 -12.81
N ASN A 64 15.67 -9.05 -14.05
CA ASN A 64 16.97 -9.16 -14.71
C ASN A 64 18.06 -8.41 -13.93
N VAL A 65 19.33 -8.81 -14.15
CA VAL A 65 20.50 -8.28 -13.43
C VAL A 65 20.56 -6.76 -13.43
N PHE A 66 20.26 -6.10 -14.56
CA PHE A 66 20.31 -4.64 -14.65
C PHE A 66 19.26 -3.97 -13.76
N LYS A 67 18.00 -4.40 -13.84
CA LYS A 67 16.92 -3.85 -13.02
C LYS A 67 17.12 -4.17 -11.55
N ALA A 68 17.59 -5.38 -11.22
CA ALA A 68 17.89 -5.79 -9.86
C ALA A 68 19.05 -4.98 -9.26
N ALA A 69 20.10 -4.71 -10.03
CA ALA A 69 21.20 -3.85 -9.61
C ALA A 69 20.72 -2.42 -9.32
N VAL A 70 19.93 -1.82 -10.22
CA VAL A 70 19.37 -0.47 -10.03
C VAL A 70 18.45 -0.39 -8.80
N LEU A 71 17.61 -1.41 -8.57
CA LEU A 71 16.76 -1.48 -7.37
C LEU A 71 17.59 -1.62 -6.09
N THR A 72 18.64 -2.44 -6.14
CA THR A 72 19.51 -2.70 -4.99
C THR A 72 20.33 -1.46 -4.64
N THR A 73 20.91 -0.77 -5.62
CA THR A 73 21.69 0.45 -5.35
C THR A 73 20.82 1.59 -4.85
N ASP A 74 19.63 1.82 -5.43
CA ASP A 74 18.60 2.72 -4.87
C ASP A 74 18.34 2.42 -3.40
N ARG A 75 18.05 1.15 -3.08
CA ARG A 75 17.78 0.69 -1.71
C ARG A 75 18.94 0.98 -0.77
N LEU A 76 20.19 0.75 -1.19
CA LEU A 76 21.37 0.99 -0.37
C LEU A 76 21.58 2.48 -0.06
N MET A 77 21.31 3.37 -1.02
CA MET A 77 21.49 4.82 -0.81
C MET A 77 20.47 5.42 0.17
N ARG A 78 19.23 4.91 0.19
CA ARG A 78 18.15 5.45 1.03
C ARG A 78 17.96 4.72 2.37
N CYS A 79 18.62 3.58 2.57
CA CYS A 79 18.44 2.79 3.79
C CYS A 79 18.73 3.62 5.04
N GLY A 80 17.74 3.71 5.95
CA GLY A 80 17.88 4.42 7.22
C GLY A 80 17.67 5.94 7.18
N HIS A 81 17.27 6.52 6.05
CA HIS A 81 17.14 7.97 5.89
C HIS A 81 15.70 8.49 5.73
N GLU A 82 14.76 7.63 5.31
CA GLU A 82 13.43 8.05 4.81
C GLU A 82 12.27 7.47 5.64
N HIS A 83 12.28 7.61 6.97
CA HIS A 83 11.32 6.97 7.89
C HIS A 83 9.85 7.29 7.58
N ASP A 84 9.51 8.54 7.24
CA ASP A 84 8.13 8.98 6.98
C ASP A 84 7.54 8.49 5.64
N SER A 85 8.35 7.77 4.85
CA SER A 85 7.97 7.33 3.50
C SER A 85 7.53 5.87 3.44
N TYR A 86 7.58 5.14 4.55
CA TYR A 86 7.25 3.71 4.62
C TYR A 86 6.32 3.43 5.79
N ASP A 87 5.51 2.38 5.64
CA ASP A 87 4.72 1.85 6.74
C ASP A 87 5.63 1.18 7.78
N ALA A 88 5.31 1.36 9.06
CA ALA A 88 6.07 0.78 10.17
C ALA A 88 5.50 -0.59 10.56
N LEU A 89 6.40 -1.54 10.79
CA LEU A 89 6.10 -2.88 11.28
C LEU A 89 6.83 -3.13 12.60
N MET A 90 6.22 -3.92 13.49
CA MET A 90 6.88 -4.45 14.67
C MET A 90 7.32 -5.89 14.41
N MET A 91 8.63 -6.12 14.37
CA MET A 91 9.21 -7.44 14.14
C MET A 91 10.22 -7.75 15.23
N ALA A 92 9.98 -8.82 16.00
CA ALA A 92 10.86 -9.26 17.09
C ALA A 92 11.23 -8.14 18.09
N GLY A 93 10.26 -7.28 18.43
CA GLY A 93 10.45 -6.17 19.38
C GLY A 93 11.13 -4.93 18.81
N GLU A 94 11.49 -4.91 17.52
CA GLU A 94 12.06 -3.75 16.83
C GLU A 94 11.11 -3.17 15.78
N TYR A 95 11.08 -1.84 15.65
CA TYR A 95 10.39 -1.17 14.54
C TYR A 95 11.19 -1.34 13.24
N LYS A 96 10.50 -1.71 12.16
CA LYS A 96 11.06 -1.84 10.81
C LYS A 96 10.21 -1.08 9.78
N LEU A 97 10.87 -0.56 8.76
CA LEU A 97 10.22 0.14 7.63
C LEU A 97 9.92 -0.84 6.50
N LEU A 98 8.65 -1.05 6.17
CA LEU A 98 8.20 -1.98 5.13
C LEU A 98 8.51 -1.43 3.73
N ASP A 99 9.31 -2.16 2.96
CA ASP A 99 9.59 -1.86 1.56
C ASP A 99 10.07 -3.12 0.84
N PRO A 100 9.14 -4.00 0.43
CA PRO A 100 9.48 -5.21 -0.27
C PRO A 100 9.85 -4.91 -1.72
N ALA A 101 10.74 -5.72 -2.29
CA ALA A 101 11.06 -5.62 -3.72
C ALA A 101 9.85 -5.98 -4.61
N ILE A 102 8.92 -6.77 -4.06
CA ILE A 102 7.69 -7.22 -4.70
C ILE A 102 6.55 -7.10 -3.70
N HIS A 103 5.47 -6.46 -4.10
CA HIS A 103 4.26 -6.39 -3.30
C HIS A 103 3.44 -7.67 -3.53
N SER A 104 3.38 -8.54 -2.53
CA SER A 104 2.50 -9.71 -2.47
C SER A 104 1.35 -9.50 -1.48
N GLU A 105 0.33 -10.36 -1.53
CA GLU A 105 -0.79 -10.32 -0.60
C GLU A 105 -0.36 -10.55 0.85
N GLU A 106 0.68 -11.37 1.05
CA GLU A 106 1.33 -11.58 2.33
C GLU A 106 1.98 -10.30 2.88
N THR A 107 2.55 -9.44 2.04
CA THR A 107 3.05 -8.14 2.49
C THR A 107 1.95 -7.12 2.80
N LYS A 108 0.75 -7.27 2.22
CA LYS A 108 -0.40 -6.43 2.58
C LYS A 108 -0.97 -6.82 3.94
N SER A 109 -1.02 -8.13 4.27
CA SER A 109 -1.53 -8.62 5.56
C SER A 109 -0.62 -8.27 6.75
N LEU A 110 0.65 -7.96 6.50
CA LEU A 110 1.56 -7.42 7.52
C LEU A 110 1.19 -6.01 8.00
N MET A 111 0.35 -5.29 7.26
CA MET A 111 -0.15 -3.98 7.69
C MET A 111 -1.13 -4.16 8.85
N LEU A 112 -0.68 -3.87 10.07
CA LEU A 112 -1.55 -3.80 11.24
C LEU A 112 -2.59 -2.69 11.06
N LYS A 113 -3.84 -3.06 10.79
CA LYS A 113 -5.01 -2.22 11.13
C LYS A 113 -6.12 -3.07 11.76
N PRO A 114 -5.98 -3.50 13.02
CA PRO A 114 -7.15 -3.89 13.79
C PRO A 114 -7.94 -2.61 14.11
N GLU A 115 -8.87 -2.26 13.22
CA GLU A 115 -9.85 -1.22 13.49
C GLU A 115 -10.93 -1.85 14.39
N ARG A 116 -10.90 -1.54 15.69
CA ARG A 116 -11.96 -1.98 16.60
C ARG A 116 -13.19 -1.11 16.35
N LEU A 117 -14.14 -1.61 15.56
CA LEU A 117 -15.49 -1.05 15.52
C LEU A 117 -16.20 -1.45 16.81
N PHE A 118 -16.30 -0.52 17.75
CA PHE A 118 -17.30 -0.61 18.81
C PHE A 118 -18.54 0.11 18.29
N SER A 119 -19.61 -0.65 18.04
CA SER A 119 -20.94 -0.09 17.80
C SER A 119 -21.85 -0.53 18.94
N MET A 120 -22.60 0.42 19.49
CA MET A 120 -23.67 0.17 20.45
C MET A 120 -24.94 -0.05 19.64
N SER A 121 -25.66 -1.16 19.89
CA SER A 121 -26.91 -1.48 19.19
C SER A 121 -27.95 -0.34 19.26
N ASP A 122 -28.75 -0.23 18.20
CA ASP A 122 -30.02 0.48 18.20
C ASP A 122 -30.93 -0.02 19.34
N THR A 123 -31.73 0.90 19.88
CA THR A 123 -32.64 0.75 21.03
C THR A 123 -33.91 -0.05 20.75
N ILE A 124 -34.03 -0.71 19.58
CA ILE A 124 -35.24 -1.44 19.19
C ILE A 124 -35.26 -2.80 19.91
N PRO A 125 -36.27 -3.08 20.78
CA PRO A 125 -36.35 -4.34 21.51
C PRO A 125 -36.70 -5.48 20.56
N SER A 126 -35.72 -6.35 20.28
CA SER A 126 -35.91 -7.65 19.63
C SER A 126 -35.44 -8.73 20.62
N PRO A 127 -36.30 -9.19 21.54
CA PRO A 127 -35.90 -10.07 22.64
C PRO A 127 -35.21 -11.36 22.18
N ASP A 128 -35.62 -11.88 21.03
CA ASP A 128 -35.07 -13.07 20.38
C ASP A 128 -33.67 -12.85 19.77
N LEU A 129 -33.33 -11.61 19.40
CA LEU A 129 -32.00 -11.24 18.88
C LEU A 129 -31.10 -10.62 19.95
N GLN A 130 -31.54 -10.55 21.20
CA GLN A 130 -30.81 -9.84 22.25
C GLN A 130 -29.42 -10.42 22.46
N VAL A 131 -29.31 -11.75 22.59
CA VAL A 131 -28.01 -12.44 22.75
C VAL A 131 -27.10 -12.16 21.56
N PHE A 132 -27.65 -12.25 20.34
CA PHE A 132 -26.91 -11.98 19.12
C PHE A 132 -26.35 -10.55 19.07
N LYS A 133 -27.19 -9.55 19.39
CA LYS A 133 -26.80 -8.13 19.46
C LYS A 133 -25.74 -7.89 20.54
N THR A 134 -25.90 -8.48 21.73
CA THR A 134 -24.93 -8.36 22.84
C THR A 134 -23.56 -8.92 22.46
N LEU A 135 -23.50 -10.08 21.80
CA LEU A 135 -22.23 -10.65 21.35
C LEU A 135 -21.50 -9.72 20.38
N ILE A 136 -22.21 -9.07 19.45
CA ILE A 136 -21.63 -8.10 18.52
C ILE A 136 -21.11 -6.87 19.27
N ASP A 137 -21.91 -6.32 20.17
CA ASP A 137 -21.57 -5.11 20.92
C ASP A 137 -20.37 -5.33 21.88
N GLU A 138 -20.20 -6.56 22.40
CA GLU A 138 -19.04 -6.98 23.20
C GLU A 138 -17.81 -7.36 22.35
N GLY A 139 -17.96 -7.44 21.02
CA GLY A 139 -16.88 -7.79 20.08
C GLY A 139 -16.67 -9.30 19.90
N HIS A 140 -17.58 -10.13 20.41
CA HIS A 140 -17.62 -11.58 20.23
C HIS A 140 -18.23 -11.96 18.86
N PHE A 141 -17.59 -11.49 17.78
CA PHE A 141 -18.14 -11.61 16.43
C PHE A 141 -18.23 -13.06 15.93
N GLN A 142 -17.28 -13.93 16.31
CA GLN A 142 -17.32 -15.34 15.91
C GLN A 142 -18.49 -16.07 16.56
N GLU A 143 -18.71 -15.81 17.84
CA GLU A 143 -19.83 -16.30 18.63
C GLU A 143 -21.16 -15.78 18.08
N ALA A 144 -21.19 -14.52 17.67
CA ALA A 144 -22.34 -13.93 17.01
C ALA A 144 -22.70 -14.66 15.71
N LEU A 145 -21.71 -15.10 14.91
CA LEU A 145 -21.99 -15.88 13.69
C LEU A 145 -22.63 -17.25 13.99
N TYR A 146 -22.19 -17.93 15.05
CA TYR A 146 -22.84 -19.17 15.48
C TYR A 146 -24.30 -18.93 15.88
N GLU A 147 -24.55 -17.83 16.59
CA GLU A 147 -25.90 -17.44 17.00
C GLU A 147 -26.78 -17.09 15.80
N TYR A 148 -26.25 -16.39 14.79
CA TYR A 148 -26.94 -16.16 13.52
C TYR A 148 -27.40 -17.46 12.86
N HIS A 149 -26.51 -18.45 12.75
CA HIS A 149 -26.85 -19.74 12.15
C HIS A 149 -27.91 -20.50 12.95
N ARG A 150 -27.84 -20.44 14.28
CA ARG A 150 -28.85 -21.02 15.18
C ARG A 150 -30.22 -20.38 14.94
N LEU A 151 -30.29 -19.05 14.92
CA LEU A 151 -31.51 -18.27 14.70
C LEU A 151 -32.10 -18.52 13.30
N LYS A 152 -31.24 -18.56 12.27
CA LYS A 152 -31.64 -18.87 10.89
C LYS A 152 -32.21 -20.29 10.76
N ALA A 153 -31.63 -21.27 11.47
CA ALA A 153 -32.11 -22.64 11.48
C ALA A 153 -33.44 -22.80 12.25
N ALA A 154 -33.67 -21.98 13.28
CA ALA A 154 -34.91 -21.99 14.06
C ALA A 154 -36.11 -21.42 13.26
N GLY A 155 -35.86 -20.53 12.28
CA GLY A 155 -36.85 -20.09 11.28
C GLY A 155 -37.83 -19.00 11.73
N GLU A 156 -38.03 -18.81 13.04
CA GLU A 156 -38.87 -17.74 13.60
C GLU A 156 -38.01 -16.67 14.28
N VAL A 157 -37.83 -15.53 13.61
CA VAL A 157 -37.19 -14.32 14.18
C VAL A 157 -38.11 -13.11 14.00
N SER A 158 -38.11 -12.23 15.01
CA SER A 158 -38.95 -11.04 15.08
C SER A 158 -38.71 -10.07 13.92
N SER A 159 -37.46 -9.96 13.46
CA SER A 159 -37.07 -9.13 12.33
C SER A 159 -35.98 -9.82 11.50
N LYS A 160 -36.34 -10.28 10.30
CA LYS A 160 -35.38 -10.80 9.31
C LYS A 160 -34.37 -9.73 8.89
N LYS A 161 -34.82 -8.48 8.77
CA LYS A 161 -33.95 -7.34 8.48
C LYS A 161 -32.88 -7.18 9.55
N ASP A 162 -33.28 -7.14 10.82
CA ASP A 162 -32.34 -6.97 11.94
C ASP A 162 -31.36 -8.14 11.99
N LEU A 163 -31.84 -9.37 11.77
CA LEU A 163 -30.99 -10.56 11.74
C LEU A 163 -29.88 -10.43 10.68
N GLU A 164 -30.24 -10.07 9.44
CA GLU A 164 -29.28 -9.95 8.33
C GLU A 164 -28.37 -8.72 8.46
N HIS A 165 -28.90 -7.58 8.94
CA HIS A 165 -28.09 -6.39 9.21
C HIS A 165 -27.04 -6.67 10.31
N ASN A 166 -27.43 -7.33 11.40
CA ASN A 166 -26.49 -7.71 12.47
C ASN A 166 -25.51 -8.80 12.04
N TYR A 167 -25.91 -9.71 11.14
CA TYR A 167 -24.97 -10.63 10.50
C TYR A 167 -23.89 -9.89 9.71
N TYR A 168 -24.26 -8.83 8.97
CA TYR A 168 -23.28 -7.99 8.29
C TYR A 168 -22.41 -7.21 9.25
N ARG A 169 -22.94 -6.70 10.36
CA ARG A 169 -22.12 -6.09 11.43
C ARG A 169 -21.08 -7.08 11.97
N ALA A 170 -21.46 -8.33 12.21
CA ALA A 170 -20.55 -9.37 12.70
C ALA A 170 -19.44 -9.70 11.67
N LEU A 171 -19.81 -9.89 10.40
CA LEU A 171 -18.84 -10.10 9.32
C LEU A 171 -17.89 -8.91 9.15
N PHE A 172 -18.42 -7.69 9.25
CA PHE A 172 -17.63 -6.46 9.16
C PHE A 172 -16.62 -6.37 10.32
N GLY A 173 -17.04 -6.72 11.54
CA GLY A 173 -16.15 -6.80 12.71
C GLY A 173 -15.03 -7.83 12.58
N LEU A 174 -15.26 -8.90 11.81
CA LEU A 174 -14.25 -9.91 11.47
C LEU A 174 -13.36 -9.52 10.28
N GLY A 175 -13.67 -8.43 9.58
CA GLY A 175 -12.99 -8.04 8.34
C GLY A 175 -13.34 -8.93 7.14
N GLU A 176 -14.43 -9.69 7.21
CA GLU A 176 -14.89 -10.66 6.20
C GLU A 176 -15.81 -9.97 5.17
N TYR A 177 -15.31 -8.90 4.54
CA TYR A 177 -16.09 -8.01 3.68
C TYR A 177 -16.60 -8.70 2.40
N GLU A 178 -15.83 -9.64 1.86
CA GLU A 178 -16.21 -10.42 0.68
C GLU A 178 -17.45 -11.28 0.93
N LYS A 179 -17.61 -11.80 2.17
CA LYS A 179 -18.79 -12.61 2.55
C LYS A 179 -20.06 -11.75 2.55
N ILE A 180 -19.96 -10.47 2.93
CA ILE A 180 -21.08 -9.53 2.88
C ILE A 180 -21.57 -9.37 1.44
N ILE A 181 -20.65 -9.11 0.51
CA ILE A 181 -20.94 -8.93 -0.91
C ILE A 181 -21.53 -10.20 -1.53
N PHE A 182 -20.92 -11.35 -1.25
CA PHE A 182 -21.41 -12.65 -1.74
C PHE A 182 -22.81 -12.96 -1.21
N HIS A 183 -23.02 -12.74 0.10
CA HIS A 183 -24.30 -13.01 0.73
C HIS A 183 -25.42 -12.13 0.15
N GLN A 184 -25.18 -10.82 -0.07
CA GLN A 184 -26.17 -9.94 -0.69
C GLN A 184 -26.63 -10.47 -2.05
N LYS A 185 -25.66 -10.93 -2.86
CA LYS A 185 -25.92 -11.34 -4.23
C LYS A 185 -26.66 -12.68 -4.33
N TYR A 186 -26.27 -13.65 -3.52
CA TYR A 186 -26.70 -15.05 -3.68
C TYR A 186 -27.48 -15.63 -2.49
N GLY A 187 -27.27 -15.12 -1.28
CA GLY A 187 -27.79 -15.70 -0.04
C GLY A 187 -28.92 -14.90 0.63
N LEU A 188 -29.05 -13.61 0.33
CA LEU A 188 -30.02 -12.72 0.94
C LEU A 188 -31.42 -12.92 0.36
N ASP A 189 -32.43 -12.90 1.24
CA ASP A 189 -33.85 -12.93 0.88
C ASP A 189 -34.17 -11.81 -0.12
N GLN A 190 -34.92 -12.14 -1.18
CA GLN A 190 -35.25 -11.20 -2.26
C GLN A 190 -35.99 -9.95 -1.75
N SER A 191 -36.75 -10.08 -0.65
CA SER A 191 -37.46 -8.96 -0.02
C SER A 191 -36.53 -7.92 0.60
N LEU A 192 -35.30 -8.29 0.94
CA LEU A 192 -34.33 -7.44 1.63
C LEU A 192 -33.25 -6.87 0.70
N LYS A 193 -33.22 -7.25 -0.58
CA LYS A 193 -32.16 -6.82 -1.52
C LYS A 193 -32.12 -5.32 -1.79
N ASN A 194 -33.22 -4.61 -1.56
CA ASN A 194 -33.32 -3.17 -1.73
C ASN A 194 -33.36 -2.44 -0.38
N ASP A 195 -33.08 -3.13 0.73
CA ASP A 195 -33.04 -2.48 2.05
C ASP A 195 -31.83 -1.54 2.14
N GLU A 196 -32.09 -0.34 2.64
CA GLU A 196 -31.11 0.75 2.68
C GLU A 196 -29.92 0.41 3.58
N ASP A 197 -30.15 -0.10 4.79
CA ASP A 197 -29.11 -0.35 5.78
C ASP A 197 -28.21 -1.51 5.35
N ILE A 198 -28.81 -2.55 4.77
CA ILE A 198 -28.08 -3.69 4.20
C ILE A 198 -27.20 -3.23 3.03
N ASN A 199 -27.76 -2.47 2.09
CA ASN A 199 -27.00 -2.00 0.92
C ASN A 199 -25.94 -0.96 1.32
N LEU A 200 -26.16 -0.19 2.38
CA LEU A 200 -25.14 0.69 2.94
C LEU A 200 -23.94 -0.14 3.43
N LYS A 201 -24.18 -1.20 4.21
CA LYS A 201 -23.12 -2.11 4.67
C LYS A 201 -22.37 -2.80 3.54
N VAL A 202 -23.05 -3.15 2.44
CA VAL A 202 -22.39 -3.70 1.24
C VAL A 202 -21.49 -2.66 0.58
N SER A 203 -21.94 -1.40 0.52
CA SER A 203 -21.14 -0.30 -0.02
C SER A 203 -19.90 -0.03 0.84
N GLU A 204 -20.06 -0.03 2.16
CA GLU A 204 -18.94 0.05 3.10
C GLU A 204 -17.95 -1.13 2.96
N ALA A 205 -18.46 -2.34 2.72
CA ALA A 205 -17.64 -3.53 2.48
C ALA A 205 -16.77 -3.37 1.22
N TRP A 206 -17.35 -2.91 0.11
CA TRP A 206 -16.59 -2.56 -1.11
C TRP A 206 -15.51 -1.51 -0.84
N PHE A 207 -15.86 -0.46 -0.08
CA PHE A 207 -14.90 0.56 0.33
C PHE A 207 -13.74 -0.02 1.15
N LYS A 208 -14.02 -0.91 2.12
CA LYS A 208 -12.98 -1.54 2.96
C LYS A 208 -12.05 -2.46 2.16
N LEU A 209 -12.56 -3.08 1.11
CA LEU A 209 -11.75 -3.83 0.13
C LEU A 209 -10.92 -2.94 -0.80
N GLN A 210 -11.04 -1.61 -0.69
CA GLN A 210 -10.41 -0.61 -1.56
C GLN A 210 -10.86 -0.68 -3.03
N GLU A 211 -12.01 -1.32 -3.28
CA GLU A 211 -12.64 -1.42 -4.60
C GLU A 211 -13.63 -0.27 -4.78
N TYR A 212 -13.07 0.95 -4.91
CA TYR A 212 -13.86 2.20 -4.89
C TYR A 212 -14.81 2.33 -6.09
N THR A 213 -14.39 1.90 -7.27
CA THR A 213 -15.23 1.93 -8.48
C THR A 213 -16.48 1.07 -8.30
N GLU A 214 -16.33 -0.06 -7.61
CA GLU A 214 -17.42 -1.03 -7.44
C GLU A 214 -18.36 -0.56 -6.34
N SER A 215 -17.82 0.09 -5.31
CA SER A 215 -18.62 0.82 -4.32
C SER A 215 -19.44 1.95 -4.96
N ILE A 216 -18.87 2.74 -5.88
CA ILE A 216 -19.58 3.82 -6.58
C ILE A 216 -20.71 3.23 -7.42
N SER A 217 -20.40 2.23 -8.26
CA SER A 217 -21.40 1.58 -9.13
C SER A 217 -22.54 0.97 -8.32
N PHE A 218 -22.23 0.35 -7.18
CA PHE A 218 -23.24 -0.20 -6.28
C PHE A 218 -24.11 0.90 -5.66
N ILE A 219 -23.52 2.00 -5.16
CA ILE A 219 -24.26 3.14 -4.60
C ILE A 219 -25.18 3.79 -5.66
N GLU A 220 -24.74 3.87 -6.92
CA GLU A 220 -25.55 4.42 -8.00
C GLU A 220 -26.74 3.53 -8.40
N GLY A 221 -26.57 2.21 -8.33
CA GLY A 221 -27.59 1.23 -8.71
C GLY A 221 -28.56 0.82 -7.58
N ALA A 222 -28.11 0.84 -6.32
CA ALA A 222 -28.85 0.27 -5.19
C ALA A 222 -29.77 1.26 -4.46
N PHE A 223 -29.60 2.58 -4.66
CA PHE A 223 -30.33 3.61 -3.93
C PHE A 223 -31.10 4.55 -4.85
N GLU A 224 -32.43 4.43 -4.88
CA GLU A 224 -33.32 5.34 -5.61
C GLU A 224 -33.31 6.76 -5.02
N ARG A 225 -33.28 6.86 -3.69
CA ARG A 225 -33.11 8.10 -2.94
C ARG A 225 -31.98 7.89 -1.93
N LYS A 226 -30.98 8.76 -1.98
CA LYS A 226 -29.84 8.74 -1.07
C LYS A 226 -30.15 9.56 0.18
N THR A 227 -29.85 9.00 1.34
CA THR A 227 -29.87 9.68 2.64
C THR A 227 -28.56 10.42 2.89
N ASP A 228 -28.52 11.27 3.91
CA ASP A 228 -27.33 11.98 4.35
C ASP A 228 -26.14 11.03 4.59
N LYS A 229 -26.41 9.85 5.16
CA LYS A 229 -25.41 8.82 5.42
C LYS A 229 -24.80 8.25 4.14
N ILE A 230 -25.62 8.04 3.11
CA ILE A 230 -25.17 7.56 1.80
C ILE A 230 -24.38 8.64 1.08
N PHE A 231 -24.80 9.91 1.14
CA PHE A 231 -24.03 11.02 0.57
C PHE A 231 -22.67 11.21 1.26
N GLU A 232 -22.61 11.01 2.58
CA GLU A 232 -21.36 11.00 3.33
C GLU A 232 -20.42 9.87 2.85
N LEU A 233 -20.94 8.63 2.72
CA LEU A 233 -20.15 7.50 2.22
C LEU A 233 -19.70 7.72 0.77
N GLU A 234 -20.60 8.15 -0.10
CA GLU A 234 -20.31 8.44 -1.50
C GLU A 234 -19.20 9.50 -1.64
N GLY A 235 -19.29 10.58 -0.84
CA GLY A 235 -18.24 11.60 -0.77
C GLY A 235 -16.89 11.03 -0.32
N LEU A 236 -16.90 10.08 0.62
CA LEU A 236 -15.71 9.37 1.07
C LEU A 236 -15.13 8.51 -0.06
N VAL A 237 -15.96 7.69 -0.71
CA VAL A 237 -15.53 6.78 -1.78
C VAL A 237 -14.93 7.57 -2.94
N TYR A 238 -15.58 8.65 -3.40
CA TYR A 238 -15.02 9.52 -4.44
C TYR A 238 -13.70 10.20 -4.02
N ALA A 239 -13.58 10.59 -2.75
CA ALA A 239 -12.32 11.17 -2.26
C ALA A 239 -11.17 10.15 -2.30
N PHE A 240 -11.47 8.88 -2.02
CA PHE A 240 -10.50 7.78 -2.12
C PHE A 240 -10.24 7.34 -3.57
N SER A 241 -11.19 7.49 -4.50
CA SER A 241 -11.02 7.27 -5.95
C SER A 241 -10.31 8.43 -6.68
N ASP A 242 -9.93 9.50 -5.95
CA ASP A 242 -9.30 10.72 -6.48
C ASP A 242 -10.23 11.63 -7.30
N GLU A 243 -11.53 11.41 -7.22
CA GLU A 243 -12.59 12.20 -7.87
C GLU A 243 -13.08 13.32 -6.95
N TYR A 244 -12.21 14.29 -6.67
CA TYR A 244 -12.46 15.29 -5.64
C TYR A 244 -13.66 16.21 -5.90
N VAL A 245 -13.99 16.48 -7.17
CA VAL A 245 -15.14 17.32 -7.52
C VAL A 245 -16.44 16.60 -7.14
N GLN A 246 -16.55 15.34 -7.51
CA GLN A 246 -17.67 14.45 -7.17
C GLN A 246 -17.76 14.28 -5.66
N ALA A 247 -16.63 14.07 -4.99
CA ALA A 247 -16.57 13.97 -3.53
C ALA A 247 -17.17 15.21 -2.85
N MET A 248 -16.76 16.42 -3.27
CA MET A 248 -17.32 17.67 -2.75
C MET A 248 -18.81 17.79 -3.06
N ASN A 249 -19.24 17.43 -4.26
CA ASN A 249 -20.65 17.47 -4.65
C ASN A 249 -21.52 16.54 -3.78
N SER A 250 -21.04 15.35 -3.43
CA SER A 250 -21.74 14.43 -2.54
C SER A 250 -21.77 14.96 -1.11
N TYR A 251 -20.64 15.42 -0.56
CA TYR A 251 -20.61 15.98 0.79
C TYR A 251 -21.50 17.22 0.96
N ASN A 252 -21.59 18.09 -0.05
CA ASN A 252 -22.43 19.28 0.00
C ASN A 252 -23.95 18.97 0.01
N LYS A 253 -24.35 17.74 -0.33
CA LYS A 253 -25.75 17.31 -0.25
C LYS A 253 -26.16 16.84 1.16
N VAL A 254 -25.19 16.64 2.05
CA VAL A 254 -25.45 16.21 3.43
C VAL A 254 -26.07 17.35 4.25
N GLY A 255 -27.23 17.10 4.83
CA GLY A 255 -27.95 18.07 5.66
C GLY A 255 -27.21 18.49 6.93
N ALA A 256 -27.53 19.68 7.44
CA ALA A 256 -26.99 20.21 8.70
C ALA A 256 -27.47 19.44 9.96
N SER A 257 -28.56 18.68 9.84
CA SER A 257 -29.11 17.83 10.89
C SER A 257 -28.44 16.47 11.02
N HIS A 258 -27.54 16.10 10.09
CA HIS A 258 -26.85 14.82 10.11
C HIS A 258 -25.96 14.70 11.36
N PRO A 259 -26.03 13.61 12.16
CA PRO A 259 -25.26 13.48 13.40
C PRO A 259 -23.74 13.68 13.24
N TYR A 260 -23.20 13.35 12.07
CA TYR A 260 -21.77 13.49 11.75
C TYR A 260 -21.48 14.68 10.83
N HIS A 261 -22.31 15.72 10.85
CA HIS A 261 -22.13 16.89 10.01
C HIS A 261 -20.74 17.56 10.19
N ASP A 262 -20.21 17.59 11.42
CA ASP A 262 -18.86 18.11 11.69
C ASP A 262 -17.75 17.30 10.97
N TYR A 263 -17.93 15.98 10.82
CA TYR A 263 -16.99 15.14 10.07
C TYR A 263 -17.05 15.49 8.59
N VAL A 264 -18.26 15.67 8.05
CA VAL A 264 -18.48 16.07 6.67
C VAL A 264 -17.81 17.41 6.38
N GLN A 265 -17.97 18.42 7.25
CA GLN A 265 -17.30 19.72 7.08
C GLN A 265 -15.77 19.60 7.11
N GLY A 266 -15.22 18.81 8.04
CA GLY A 266 -13.79 18.50 8.08
C GLY A 266 -13.30 17.77 6.83
N ASN A 267 -14.11 16.86 6.29
CA ASN A 267 -13.82 16.13 5.05
C ASN A 267 -13.82 17.07 3.85
N ILE A 268 -14.80 17.97 3.71
CA ILE A 268 -14.83 18.97 2.63
C ILE A 268 -13.54 19.79 2.62
N GLN A 269 -13.10 20.28 3.78
CA GLN A 269 -11.84 21.02 3.88
C GLN A 269 -10.62 20.17 3.50
N THR A 270 -10.62 18.89 3.86
CA THR A 270 -9.54 17.96 3.54
C THR A 270 -9.52 17.61 2.05
N VAL A 271 -10.69 17.38 1.43
CA VAL A 271 -10.84 17.15 -0.01
C VAL A 271 -10.42 18.39 -0.80
N LYS A 272 -10.73 19.59 -0.33
CA LYS A 272 -10.21 20.82 -0.93
C LYS A 272 -8.68 20.89 -0.90
N LYS A 273 -8.04 20.53 0.22
CA LYS A 273 -6.57 20.44 0.29
C LYS A 273 -6.01 19.36 -0.63
N LEU A 274 -6.75 18.26 -0.82
CA LEU A 274 -6.40 17.19 -1.76
C LEU A 274 -6.48 17.64 -3.22
N SER A 275 -7.49 18.42 -3.60
CA SER A 275 -7.63 18.92 -4.98
C SER A 275 -6.57 19.97 -5.33
N GLU A 276 -6.09 20.72 -4.34
CA GLU A 276 -5.06 21.75 -4.49
C GLU A 276 -3.62 21.21 -4.31
N ILE A 277 -3.45 19.90 -4.08
CA ILE A 277 -2.13 19.33 -3.78
C ILE A 277 -1.17 19.43 -4.98
N LYS A 278 -0.08 20.17 -4.81
CA LYS A 278 1.02 20.20 -5.79
C LYS A 278 1.85 18.93 -5.70
N THR A 279 1.86 18.16 -6.78
CA THR A 279 2.66 16.96 -6.96
C THR A 279 4.01 17.27 -7.62
N LEU A 280 5.04 16.53 -7.23
CA LEU A 280 6.35 16.57 -7.86
C LEU A 280 6.30 15.85 -9.22
N ASN A 281 7.01 16.39 -10.21
CA ASN A 281 7.09 15.78 -11.54
C ASN A 281 8.23 14.74 -11.58
N PRO A 282 7.93 13.44 -11.79
CA PRO A 282 8.96 12.40 -11.84
C PRO A 282 9.97 12.58 -12.97
N THR A 283 9.59 13.21 -14.08
CA THR A 283 10.51 13.51 -15.20
C THR A 283 11.53 14.56 -14.80
N ILE A 284 11.12 15.61 -14.08
CA ILE A 284 12.03 16.62 -13.54
C ILE A 284 12.99 15.98 -12.53
N ALA A 285 12.50 15.07 -11.68
CA ALA A 285 13.35 14.32 -10.77
C ALA A 285 14.41 13.49 -11.50
N GLY A 286 14.06 12.87 -12.64
CA GLY A 286 14.99 12.14 -13.49
C GLY A 286 16.04 13.04 -14.14
N LEU A 287 15.64 14.21 -14.66
CA LEU A 287 16.57 15.20 -15.24
C LEU A 287 17.54 15.74 -14.19
N MET A 288 17.04 16.05 -13.00
CA MET A 288 17.90 16.47 -11.88
C MET A 288 18.85 15.35 -11.43
N GLY A 289 18.49 14.09 -11.65
CA GLY A 289 19.32 12.93 -11.35
C GLY A 289 20.59 12.81 -12.20
N ILE A 290 20.73 13.56 -13.30
CA ILE A 290 21.98 13.64 -14.08
C ILE A 290 23.14 14.06 -13.16
N PHE A 291 22.86 14.97 -12.23
CA PHE A 291 23.77 15.20 -11.12
C PHE A 291 23.51 14.13 -10.06
N PRO A 292 24.50 13.29 -9.68
CA PRO A 292 24.30 12.22 -8.71
C PRO A 292 23.63 12.74 -7.44
N GLY A 293 22.45 12.20 -7.10
CA GLY A 293 21.66 12.61 -5.93
C GLY A 293 20.65 13.74 -6.17
N GLY A 294 20.71 14.46 -7.29
CA GLY A 294 19.86 15.61 -7.56
C GLY A 294 18.36 15.29 -7.59
N GLY A 295 17.97 14.11 -8.07
CA GLY A 295 16.57 13.65 -8.02
C GLY A 295 16.04 13.44 -6.59
N TYR A 296 16.88 12.99 -5.66
CA TYR A 296 16.53 12.88 -4.24
C TYR A 296 16.42 14.25 -3.58
N LEU A 297 17.34 15.17 -3.89
CA LEU A 297 17.28 16.55 -3.41
C LEU A 297 15.99 17.25 -3.85
N TYR A 298 15.62 17.12 -5.14
CA TYR A 298 14.36 17.61 -5.68
C TYR A 298 13.15 17.01 -4.94
N SER A 299 13.24 15.74 -4.56
CA SER A 299 12.21 15.04 -3.80
C SER A 299 12.21 15.38 -2.30
N GLY A 300 13.11 16.25 -1.83
CA GLY A 300 13.22 16.65 -0.43
C GLY A 300 13.92 15.62 0.48
N HIS A 301 14.59 14.62 -0.09
CA HIS A 301 15.38 13.63 0.64
C HIS A 301 16.87 14.01 0.61
N THR A 302 17.23 14.99 1.45
CA THR A 302 18.58 15.59 1.46
C THR A 302 19.68 14.62 1.84
N THR A 303 19.46 13.81 2.88
CA THR A 303 20.38 12.78 3.36
C THR A 303 20.66 11.71 2.30
N THR A 304 19.63 11.18 1.66
CA THR A 304 19.76 10.25 0.54
C THR A 304 20.50 10.88 -0.64
N GLY A 305 20.17 12.15 -0.98
CA GLY A 305 20.83 12.87 -2.07
C GLY A 305 22.32 13.09 -1.86
N ILE A 306 22.73 13.52 -0.66
CA ILE A 306 24.14 13.69 -0.30
C ILE A 306 24.85 12.32 -0.31
N SER A 307 24.24 11.30 0.27
CA SER A 307 24.81 9.94 0.30
C SER A 307 25.06 9.41 -1.12
N ALA A 308 24.08 9.60 -2.01
CA ALA A 308 24.19 9.21 -3.41
C ALA A 308 25.30 9.97 -4.14
N PHE A 309 25.44 11.28 -3.89
CA PHE A 309 26.50 12.11 -4.46
C PHE A 309 27.89 11.63 -4.02
N VAL A 310 28.10 11.50 -2.69
CA VAL A 310 29.38 11.09 -2.11
C VAL A 310 29.77 9.68 -2.56
N LEU A 311 28.85 8.72 -2.46
CA LEU A 311 29.13 7.33 -2.80
C LEU A 311 29.47 7.15 -4.29
N THR A 312 28.67 7.77 -5.17
CA THR A 312 28.92 7.71 -6.61
C THR A 312 30.21 8.43 -6.99
N GLY A 313 30.49 9.58 -6.36
CA GLY A 313 31.72 10.34 -6.57
C GLY A 313 32.97 9.59 -6.15
N LEU A 314 32.97 8.96 -4.95
CA LEU A 314 34.09 8.15 -4.48
C LEU A 314 34.34 6.93 -5.36
N LEU A 315 33.30 6.22 -5.78
CA LEU A 315 33.42 5.11 -6.72
C LEU A 315 33.95 5.57 -8.08
N GLY A 316 33.47 6.71 -8.58
CA GLY A 316 33.96 7.32 -9.82
C GLY A 316 35.43 7.69 -9.74
N TYR A 317 35.86 8.28 -8.61
CA TYR A 317 37.26 8.60 -8.35
C TYR A 317 38.13 7.34 -8.25
N ALA A 318 37.66 6.29 -7.56
CA ALA A 318 38.34 5.00 -7.49
C ALA A 318 38.51 4.37 -8.89
N THR A 319 37.48 4.46 -9.72
CA THR A 319 37.53 4.01 -11.13
C THR A 319 38.58 4.77 -11.93
N TYR A 320 38.53 6.10 -11.86
CA TYR A 320 39.48 6.95 -12.57
C TYR A 320 40.93 6.66 -12.16
N THR A 321 41.21 6.66 -10.86
CA THR A 321 42.57 6.43 -10.33
C THR A 321 43.09 5.01 -10.62
N SER A 322 42.21 4.00 -10.62
CA SER A 322 42.59 2.63 -10.96
C SER A 322 43.04 2.49 -12.41
N PHE A 323 42.33 3.12 -13.36
CA PHE A 323 42.76 3.14 -14.75
C PHE A 323 44.03 3.96 -14.96
N GLN A 324 44.21 5.07 -14.25
CA GLN A 324 45.44 5.87 -14.31
C GLN A 324 46.66 5.15 -13.74
N SER A 325 46.46 4.16 -12.87
CA SER A 325 47.52 3.38 -12.24
C SER A 325 47.74 2.02 -12.92
N ASP A 326 47.25 1.83 -14.15
CA ASP A 326 47.27 0.56 -14.91
C ASP A 326 46.65 -0.65 -14.18
N ASN A 327 45.82 -0.41 -13.15
CA ASN A 327 45.09 -1.45 -12.44
C ASN A 327 43.74 -1.68 -13.11
N THR A 328 43.78 -2.32 -14.28
CA THR A 328 42.60 -2.55 -15.12
C THR A 328 41.52 -3.37 -14.42
N GLY A 329 41.91 -4.37 -13.62
CA GLY A 329 40.95 -5.25 -12.92
C GLY A 329 40.09 -4.49 -11.91
N VAL A 330 40.73 -3.69 -11.04
CA VAL A 330 40.00 -2.86 -10.07
C VAL A 330 39.23 -1.76 -10.79
N GLY A 331 39.79 -1.16 -11.84
CA GLY A 331 39.12 -0.14 -12.65
C GLY A 331 37.82 -0.63 -13.30
N ILE A 332 37.80 -1.85 -13.86
CA ILE A 332 36.58 -2.46 -14.39
C ILE A 332 35.56 -2.70 -13.27
N LEU A 333 35.99 -3.30 -12.16
CA LEU A 333 35.09 -3.63 -11.05
C LEU A 333 34.45 -2.36 -10.44
N SER A 334 35.27 -1.36 -10.10
CA SER A 334 34.76 -0.10 -9.56
C SER A 334 33.91 0.64 -10.58
N GLY A 335 34.24 0.55 -11.88
CA GLY A 335 33.45 1.16 -12.95
C GLY A 335 32.03 0.57 -13.06
N ILE A 336 31.90 -0.75 -12.91
CA ILE A 336 30.59 -1.43 -12.83
C ILE A 336 29.80 -0.90 -11.62
N PHE A 337 30.44 -0.77 -10.46
CA PHE A 337 29.78 -0.20 -9.27
C PHE A 337 29.40 1.26 -9.48
N THR A 338 30.28 2.10 -10.03
CA THR A 338 29.98 3.51 -10.36
C THR A 338 28.75 3.59 -11.26
N ALA A 339 28.70 2.79 -12.32
CA ALA A 339 27.55 2.77 -13.23
C ALA A 339 26.25 2.32 -12.54
N ALA A 340 26.31 1.29 -11.69
CA ALA A 340 25.15 0.78 -10.95
C ALA A 340 24.63 1.80 -9.91
N PHE A 341 25.51 2.48 -9.18
CA PHE A 341 25.12 3.49 -8.20
C PHE A 341 24.63 4.78 -8.88
N TYR A 342 25.25 5.19 -9.98
CA TYR A 342 24.81 6.34 -10.76
C TYR A 342 23.39 6.14 -11.33
N THR A 343 23.17 5.01 -12.01
CA THR A 343 21.84 4.68 -12.57
C THR A 343 20.79 4.43 -11.47
N GLY A 344 21.20 3.81 -10.36
CA GLY A 344 20.40 3.69 -9.14
C GLY A 344 19.97 5.03 -8.57
N SER A 345 20.86 6.02 -8.56
CA SER A 345 20.58 7.37 -8.05
C SER A 345 19.53 8.09 -8.88
N ILE A 346 19.63 8.02 -10.21
CA ILE A 346 18.63 8.58 -11.13
C ILE A 346 17.28 7.91 -10.94
N SER A 347 17.23 6.56 -11.03
CA SER A 347 15.99 5.80 -10.87
C SER A 347 15.36 6.01 -9.49
N GLY A 348 16.19 6.06 -8.46
CA GLY A 348 15.77 6.28 -7.09
C GLY A 348 15.17 7.65 -6.85
N GLY A 349 15.74 8.72 -7.44
CA GLY A 349 15.16 10.05 -7.41
C GLY A 349 13.75 10.12 -8.01
N VAL A 350 13.52 9.44 -9.15
CA VAL A 350 12.19 9.32 -9.77
C VAL A 350 11.20 8.57 -8.87
N LYS A 351 11.66 7.50 -8.20
CA LYS A 351 10.81 6.75 -7.26
C LYS A 351 10.52 7.56 -6.00
N ALA A 352 11.50 8.29 -5.48
CA ALA A 352 11.35 9.13 -4.29
C ALA A 352 10.30 10.23 -4.52
N SER A 353 10.29 10.87 -5.71
CA SER A 353 9.29 11.88 -6.03
C SER A 353 7.87 11.28 -6.05
N LYS A 354 7.71 10.06 -6.59
CA LYS A 354 6.43 9.33 -6.58
C LYS A 354 6.02 8.96 -5.14
N ARG A 355 6.92 8.38 -4.34
CA ARG A 355 6.65 8.03 -2.94
C ARG A 355 6.20 9.24 -2.13
N ARG A 356 6.87 10.40 -2.31
CA ARG A 356 6.49 11.64 -1.64
C ARG A 356 5.11 12.15 -2.06
N ASN A 357 4.77 12.07 -3.34
CA ASN A 357 3.44 12.43 -3.81
C ASN A 357 2.36 11.55 -3.16
N THR A 358 2.58 10.23 -3.15
CA THR A 358 1.67 9.26 -2.54
C THR A 358 1.56 9.44 -1.03
N SER A 359 2.68 9.58 -0.32
CA SER A 359 2.70 9.78 1.14
C SER A 359 1.95 11.05 1.56
N ARG A 360 2.17 12.19 0.88
CA ARG A 360 1.44 13.43 1.19
C ARG A 360 -0.07 13.30 0.93
N LYS A 361 -0.45 12.57 -0.12
CA LYS A 361 -1.85 12.30 -0.44
C LYS A 361 -2.49 11.40 0.61
N ASN A 362 -1.85 10.29 0.96
CA ASN A 362 -2.32 9.35 1.96
C ASN A 362 -2.42 10.01 3.34
N ALA A 363 -1.47 10.88 3.70
CA ALA A 363 -1.51 11.64 4.95
C ALA A 363 -2.73 12.58 5.04
N LEU A 364 -3.26 13.06 3.91
CA LEU A 364 -4.52 13.80 3.87
C LEU A 364 -5.73 12.87 3.85
N LYS A 365 -5.72 11.80 3.05
CA LYS A 365 -6.81 10.80 3.02
C LYS A 365 -7.05 10.16 4.40
N ASN A 366 -5.99 9.89 5.16
CA ASN A 366 -6.08 9.36 6.53
C ASN A 366 -6.73 10.34 7.53
N LYS A 367 -6.92 11.61 7.17
CA LYS A 367 -7.66 12.60 7.98
C LYS A 367 -9.15 12.60 7.68
N LEU A 368 -9.58 11.97 6.60
CA LEU A 368 -11.00 11.81 6.29
C LEU A 368 -11.63 10.92 7.36
N LYS A 369 -12.77 11.36 7.87
CA LYS A 369 -13.51 10.67 8.92
C LYS A 369 -14.82 10.15 8.37
N TYR A 370 -15.18 8.94 8.78
CA TYR A 370 -16.47 8.35 8.48
C TYR A 370 -16.82 7.41 9.62
N SER A 371 -18.07 7.46 10.09
CA SER A 371 -18.55 6.52 11.08
C SER A 371 -19.04 5.26 10.37
N PHE A 372 -18.34 4.13 10.49
CA PHE A 372 -18.81 2.84 9.97
C PHE A 372 -19.76 2.12 10.95
N ASN A 373 -20.19 2.81 12.01
CA ASN A 373 -21.09 2.27 13.01
C ASN A 373 -22.53 2.32 12.54
#